data_AF-A0A7K3BI71-F1
#
_entry.id   AF-A0A7K3BI71-F1
#
_cell.length_a   1.000
_cell.length_b   1.000
_cell.length_c   1.000
_cell.angle_alpha   90.00
_cell.angle_beta   90.00
_cell.angle_gamma   90.00
#
_symmetry.space_group_name_H-M   'P 1'
#
loop_
_entity.id
_entity.type
_entity.pdbx_description
1 polymer ?
#
loop_
_entity_poly.entity_id
_entity_poly.type
_entity_poly.pdbx_seq_one_letter_code
_entity_poly.pdbx_strand_id
1 'polypeptide(L)'
;MTHRKPRTSTVGRQAVRLGMLTTAGLVALATAAPAGAAPGSRIPRSVGAVVDEAHTLANRAHPVRYDEEFSIHQFGPLVAAAAHNRAVAASVGCSPSRPCRSIALSFQIVTTSGVDLRRINATNISRAVNQHCTGCQTFAGAYQFIVATPRPLTLSARDRNRLADIRRRVAELRRCGDPVPEIERRADALAAEVRAVLDRAAAAVPAGAGASPLREFRPTVTMHRHVS
;
A
#
# COMPACT_ATOMS: atom_id res chain seq x y z
N MET A 1 -6.80 37.80 -3.83
CA MET A 1 -7.44 37.00 -4.91
C MET A 1 -7.71 35.60 -4.39
N THR A 2 -8.93 35.38 -3.91
CA THR A 2 -9.38 34.16 -3.24
C THR A 2 -10.09 33.25 -4.26
N HIS A 3 -9.42 32.17 -4.68
CA HIS A 3 -10.00 31.16 -5.55
C HIS A 3 -10.80 30.15 -4.72
N ARG A 4 -12.13 30.11 -4.91
CA ARG A 4 -13.03 29.09 -4.32
C ARG A 4 -13.46 28.13 -5.44
N LYS A 5 -13.14 26.84 -5.30
CA LYS A 5 -13.59 25.76 -6.21
C LYS A 5 -15.03 25.34 -5.87
N PRO A 6 -15.89 25.06 -6.87
CA PRO A 6 -17.26 24.61 -6.64
C PRO A 6 -17.31 23.12 -6.28
N ARG A 7 -18.20 22.75 -5.35
CA ARG A 7 -18.52 21.37 -4.97
C ARG A 7 -19.62 20.86 -5.89
N THR A 8 -19.42 19.69 -6.48
CA THR A 8 -20.43 18.94 -7.24
C THR A 8 -21.40 18.25 -6.29
N SER A 9 -22.70 18.57 -6.42
CA SER A 9 -23.80 17.93 -5.70
C SER A 9 -24.27 16.67 -6.42
N THR A 10 -24.27 15.54 -5.72
CA THR A 10 -24.90 14.29 -6.14
C THR A 10 -26.43 14.43 -6.13
N VAL A 11 -27.05 14.34 -7.30
CA VAL A 11 -28.50 14.30 -7.49
C VAL A 11 -29.00 12.91 -7.09
N GLY A 12 -29.79 12.85 -6.02
CA GLY A 12 -30.54 11.66 -5.62
C GLY A 12 -31.71 11.42 -6.57
N ARG A 13 -31.74 10.25 -7.21
CA ARG A 13 -32.89 9.80 -8.01
C ARG A 13 -33.95 9.22 -7.08
N GLN A 14 -35.03 9.98 -6.88
CA GLN A 14 -36.29 9.46 -6.35
C GLN A 14 -36.98 8.60 -7.41
N ALA A 15 -37.29 7.35 -7.08
CA ALA A 15 -38.11 6.48 -7.91
C ALA A 15 -39.59 6.71 -7.55
N VAL A 16 -40.34 7.32 -8.47
CA VAL A 16 -41.81 7.40 -8.39
C VAL A 16 -42.37 6.07 -8.87
N ARG A 17 -43.13 5.39 -8.00
CA ARG A 17 -43.98 4.25 -8.37
C ARG A 17 -45.34 4.82 -8.78
N LEU A 18 -45.78 4.56 -10.02
CA LEU A 18 -47.16 4.79 -10.45
C LEU A 18 -47.77 3.47 -10.90
N GLY A 19 -48.97 3.20 -10.40
CA GLY A 19 -49.66 1.92 -10.51
C GLY A 19 -50.43 1.69 -11.81
N MET A 20 -50.70 0.38 -12.00
CA MET A 20 -51.76 -0.33 -12.74
C MET A 20 -52.69 0.45 -13.69
N LEU A 21 -52.95 -0.13 -14.88
CA LEU A 21 -54.21 -0.79 -15.22
C LEU A 21 -54.12 -1.57 -16.57
N THR A 22 -55.04 -2.51 -16.70
CA THR A 22 -55.20 -3.68 -17.59
C THR A 22 -55.50 -3.42 -19.07
N THR A 23 -55.06 -4.32 -19.96
CA THR A 23 -55.84 -4.80 -21.12
C THR A 23 -55.41 -6.22 -21.56
N ALA A 24 -56.37 -6.97 -22.09
CA ALA A 24 -56.34 -8.40 -22.36
C ALA A 24 -55.86 -8.77 -23.77
N GLY A 25 -55.41 -10.03 -23.92
CA GLY A 25 -55.56 -10.82 -25.14
C GLY A 25 -54.33 -10.98 -26.05
N LEU A 26 -53.71 -12.17 -26.02
CA LEU A 26 -53.54 -13.10 -27.16
C LEU A 26 -52.46 -14.16 -26.86
N VAL A 27 -52.81 -15.40 -27.18
CA VAL A 27 -52.03 -16.62 -26.97
C VAL A 27 -50.87 -16.69 -27.95
N ALA A 28 -49.66 -16.89 -27.45
CA ALA A 28 -48.54 -17.43 -28.22
C ALA A 28 -47.82 -18.49 -27.37
N LEU A 29 -47.99 -19.77 -27.73
CA LEU A 29 -47.20 -20.87 -27.20
C LEU A 29 -45.78 -20.75 -27.76
N ALA A 30 -44.93 -20.00 -27.06
CA ALA A 30 -43.49 -20.11 -27.24
C ALA A 30 -42.98 -21.13 -26.20
N THR A 31 -42.59 -22.32 -26.66
CA THR A 31 -41.78 -23.23 -25.84
C THR A 31 -40.42 -22.57 -25.61
N ALA A 32 -40.34 -21.74 -24.57
CA ALA A 32 -39.08 -21.25 -24.06
C ALA A 32 -38.39 -22.46 -23.41
N ALA A 33 -37.50 -23.12 -24.18
CA ALA A 33 -36.50 -23.98 -23.59
C ALA A 33 -35.79 -23.14 -22.51
N PRO A 34 -35.58 -23.67 -21.28
CA PRO A 34 -34.73 -22.97 -20.33
C PRO A 34 -33.35 -22.94 -20.97
N ALA A 35 -32.94 -21.77 -21.45
CA ALA A 35 -31.54 -21.51 -21.71
C ALA A 35 -30.84 -21.65 -20.35
N GLY A 36 -30.32 -22.85 -20.10
CA GLY A 36 -29.51 -23.13 -18.93
C GLY A 36 -28.34 -22.17 -18.98
N ALA A 37 -28.41 -21.09 -18.21
CA ALA A 37 -27.25 -20.31 -17.88
C ALA A 37 -26.36 -21.24 -17.07
N ALA A 38 -25.43 -21.92 -17.75
CA ALA A 38 -24.31 -22.55 -17.08
C ALA A 38 -23.74 -21.49 -16.14
N PRO A 39 -23.56 -21.79 -14.84
CA PRO A 39 -22.84 -20.90 -13.96
C PRO A 39 -21.40 -20.88 -14.48
N GLY A 40 -21.14 -20.02 -15.46
CA GLY A 40 -19.80 -19.65 -15.85
C GLY A 40 -19.14 -19.17 -14.57
N SER A 41 -18.17 -19.95 -14.11
CA SER A 41 -17.32 -19.60 -12.97
C SER A 41 -16.76 -18.21 -13.24
N ARG A 42 -17.42 -17.19 -12.69
CA ARG A 42 -16.92 -15.81 -12.72
C ARG A 42 -15.84 -15.77 -11.66
N ILE A 43 -14.66 -16.31 -11.97
CA ILE A 43 -13.46 -15.97 -11.23
C ILE A 43 -13.32 -14.44 -11.39
N PRO A 44 -13.48 -13.64 -10.33
CA PRO A 44 -13.29 -12.21 -10.43
C PRO A 44 -11.83 -11.98 -10.85
N ARG A 45 -11.62 -11.43 -12.05
CA ARG A 45 -10.29 -11.09 -12.56
C ARG A 45 -9.89 -9.71 -12.05
N SER A 46 -9.82 -9.55 -10.73
CA SER A 46 -9.44 -8.29 -10.08
C SER A 46 -7.93 -8.08 -10.17
N VAL A 47 -7.54 -6.88 -10.58
CA VAL A 47 -6.15 -6.38 -10.52
C VAL A 47 -6.11 -5.30 -9.44
N GLY A 48 -5.11 -5.36 -8.55
CA GLY A 48 -4.88 -4.35 -7.52
C GLY A 48 -3.73 -3.43 -7.90
N ALA A 49 -3.81 -2.14 -7.55
CA ALA A 49 -2.70 -1.19 -7.71
C ALA A 49 -2.65 -0.25 -6.51
N VAL A 50 -1.46 -0.07 -5.92
CA VAL A 50 -1.21 0.85 -4.80
C VAL A 50 0.09 1.63 -5.01
N VAL A 51 0.08 2.88 -4.54
CA VAL A 51 1.22 3.80 -4.57
C VAL A 51 1.30 4.50 -3.22
N ASP A 52 2.44 4.40 -2.55
CA ASP A 52 2.76 5.12 -1.31
C ASP A 52 3.99 6.01 -1.56
N GLU A 53 3.99 7.21 -0.99
CA GLU A 53 5.02 8.21 -1.20
C GLU A 53 5.27 9.07 0.05
N ALA A 54 6.54 9.14 0.47
CA ALA A 54 7.04 10.18 1.38
C ALA A 54 7.96 11.13 0.62
N HIS A 55 7.73 12.44 0.75
CA HIS A 55 8.48 13.45 0.01
C HIS A 55 8.83 14.70 0.85
N THR A 56 10.12 15.01 0.94
CA THR A 56 10.61 16.20 1.65
C THR A 56 11.56 17.08 0.84
N LEU A 57 11.43 18.40 1.05
CA LEU A 57 12.35 19.42 0.54
C LEU A 57 12.70 20.41 1.66
N ALA A 58 13.90 20.31 2.21
CA ALA A 58 14.46 21.29 3.14
C ALA A 58 15.26 22.37 2.39
N ASN A 59 15.11 23.62 2.82
CA ASN A 59 15.78 24.78 2.24
C ASN A 59 16.00 25.87 3.31
N ARG A 60 16.57 27.02 2.93
CA ARG A 60 16.85 28.12 3.88
C ARG A 60 15.63 28.57 4.68
N ALA A 61 14.45 28.63 4.05
CA ALA A 61 13.21 29.04 4.69
C ALA A 61 12.69 27.96 5.65
N HIS A 62 12.84 26.68 5.26
CA HIS A 62 12.40 25.52 6.05
C HIS A 62 13.57 24.54 6.22
N PRO A 63 14.48 24.82 7.17
CA PRO A 63 15.75 24.09 7.27
C PRO A 63 15.57 22.65 7.77
N VAL A 64 14.45 22.30 8.40
CA VAL A 64 14.18 20.94 8.85
C VAL A 64 12.85 20.48 8.28
N ARG A 65 12.86 19.36 7.55
CA ARG A 65 11.67 18.74 6.98
C ARG A 65 11.69 17.24 7.21
N TYR A 66 10.53 16.73 7.55
CA TYR A 66 10.30 15.33 7.77
C TYR A 66 8.95 14.96 7.17
N ASP A 67 8.88 13.79 6.53
CA ASP A 67 7.65 13.19 6.06
C ASP A 67 7.72 11.68 6.23
N GLU A 68 6.63 11.09 6.68
CA GLU A 68 6.51 9.65 6.87
C GLU A 68 5.17 9.09 6.42
N GLU A 69 5.24 7.96 5.72
CA GLU A 69 4.08 7.14 5.40
C GLU A 69 4.27 5.72 5.95
N PHE A 70 3.20 5.18 6.54
CA PHE A 70 3.13 3.79 6.98
C PHE A 70 1.74 3.25 6.64
N SER A 71 1.68 2.44 5.60
CA SER A 71 0.43 2.01 4.96
C SER A 71 0.35 0.49 4.88
N ILE A 72 -0.87 -0.03 5.11
CA ILE A 72 -1.19 -1.46 5.02
C ILE A 72 -2.31 -1.62 4.01
N HIS A 73 -1.99 -2.25 2.88
CA HIS A 73 -2.92 -2.53 1.78
C HIS A 73 -3.25 -4.03 1.77
N GLN A 74 -4.49 -4.37 2.12
CA GLN A 74 -4.97 -5.75 2.12
C GLN A 74 -5.85 -6.02 0.91
N PHE A 75 -5.26 -6.68 -0.09
CA PHE A 75 -6.01 -7.21 -1.21
C PHE A 75 -6.53 -8.61 -0.92
N GLY A 76 -7.76 -8.89 -1.38
CA GLY A 76 -8.31 -10.24 -1.42
C GLY A 76 -7.71 -11.08 -2.56
N PRO A 77 -8.47 -12.02 -3.13
CA PRO A 77 -8.06 -12.73 -4.33
C PRO A 77 -7.86 -11.77 -5.50
N LEU A 78 -6.69 -11.82 -6.14
CA LEU A 78 -6.34 -11.04 -7.33
C LEU A 78 -5.77 -11.96 -8.42
N VAL A 79 -5.75 -11.49 -9.66
CA VAL A 79 -5.02 -12.16 -10.76
C VAL A 79 -3.64 -11.56 -11.03
N ALA A 80 -3.43 -10.30 -10.64
CA ALA A 80 -2.17 -9.56 -10.69
C ALA A 80 -2.24 -8.36 -9.72
N ALA A 81 -1.09 -7.82 -9.33
CA ALA A 81 -1.02 -6.60 -8.53
C ALA A 81 0.16 -5.71 -8.93
N ALA A 82 0.02 -4.40 -8.78
CA ALA A 82 1.10 -3.43 -8.85
C ALA A 82 1.27 -2.71 -7.50
N ALA A 83 2.50 -2.63 -7.01
CA ALA A 83 2.81 -2.00 -5.73
C ALA A 83 4.02 -1.09 -5.90
N HIS A 84 3.81 0.21 -5.78
CA HIS A 84 4.88 1.20 -5.89
C HIS A 84 5.07 1.90 -4.54
N ASN A 85 6.30 1.90 -4.04
CA ASN A 85 6.67 2.59 -2.82
C ASN A 85 7.81 3.57 -3.10
N ARG A 86 7.71 4.79 -2.59
CA ARG A 86 8.67 5.85 -2.88
C ARG A 86 9.01 6.68 -1.64
N ALA A 87 10.30 6.93 -1.41
CA ALA A 87 10.77 7.93 -0.48
C ALA A 87 11.75 8.87 -1.20
N VAL A 88 11.49 10.18 -1.15
CA VAL A 88 12.35 11.19 -1.77
C VAL A 88 12.62 12.33 -0.80
N ALA A 89 13.90 12.59 -0.54
CA ALA A 89 14.33 13.69 0.30
C ALA A 89 15.35 14.57 -0.43
N ALA A 90 15.18 15.88 -0.32
CA ALA A 90 16.12 16.85 -0.85
C ALA A 90 16.46 17.93 0.19
N SER A 91 17.72 18.32 0.24
CA SER A 91 18.18 19.52 0.95
C SER A 91 18.90 20.46 0.00
N VAL A 92 18.45 21.72 -0.07
CA VAL A 92 18.90 22.66 -1.11
C VAL A 92 19.32 24.01 -0.51
N GLY A 93 20.53 24.45 -0.86
CA GLY A 93 20.98 25.83 -0.69
C GLY A 93 21.25 26.28 0.75
N CYS A 94 21.22 25.41 1.76
CA CYS A 94 21.58 25.80 3.12
C CYS A 94 23.07 26.17 3.26
N SER A 95 23.38 27.06 4.22
CA SER A 95 24.77 27.43 4.55
C SER A 95 25.38 26.42 5.53
N PRO A 96 26.71 26.33 5.61
CA PRO A 96 27.38 25.48 6.62
C PRO A 96 27.01 25.85 8.07
N SER A 97 26.74 27.13 8.34
CA SER A 97 26.33 27.64 9.65
C SER A 97 24.87 27.33 10.03
N ARG A 98 24.05 26.94 9.05
CA ARG A 98 22.64 26.59 9.23
C ARG A 98 22.26 25.47 8.25
N PRO A 99 22.76 24.24 8.47
CA PRO A 99 22.55 23.14 7.55
C PRO A 99 21.08 22.76 7.47
N CYS A 100 20.65 22.32 6.29
CA CYS A 100 19.31 21.76 6.12
C CYS A 100 19.31 20.28 6.54
N ARG A 101 18.16 19.80 6.99
CA ARG A 101 17.87 18.42 7.31
C ARG A 101 16.55 18.01 6.66
N SER A 102 16.59 16.94 5.86
CA SER A 102 15.44 16.45 5.08
C SER A 102 15.35 14.94 5.17
N ILE A 103 14.26 14.42 5.76
CA ILE A 103 14.10 12.98 5.98
C ILE A 103 12.74 12.53 5.45
N ALA A 104 12.73 11.55 4.55
CA ALA A 104 11.52 10.93 4.03
C ALA A 104 11.52 9.42 4.30
N LEU A 105 10.48 8.90 4.95
CA LEU A 105 10.33 7.46 5.24
C LEU A 105 9.02 6.91 4.70
N SER A 106 9.06 5.87 3.86
CA SER A 106 7.84 5.22 3.36
C SER A 106 7.85 3.72 3.62
N PHE A 107 6.92 3.26 4.45
CA PHE A 107 6.69 1.86 4.81
C PHE A 107 5.40 1.36 4.16
N GLN A 108 5.53 0.55 3.12
CA GLN A 108 4.40 -0.03 2.39
C GLN A 108 4.29 -1.53 2.68
N ILE A 109 3.16 -1.97 3.23
CA ILE A 109 2.83 -3.38 3.43
C ILE A 109 1.69 -3.74 2.50
N VAL A 110 1.91 -4.69 1.58
CA VAL A 110 0.89 -5.19 0.65
C VAL A 110 0.67 -6.67 0.89
N THR A 111 -0.56 -7.06 1.18
CA THR A 111 -0.94 -8.47 1.33
C THR A 111 -1.90 -8.87 0.20
N THR A 112 -1.66 -10.01 -0.44
CA THR A 112 -2.52 -10.55 -1.50
C THR A 112 -2.81 -12.03 -1.25
N SER A 113 -3.86 -12.54 -1.90
CA SER A 113 -4.13 -13.98 -1.91
C SER A 113 -4.46 -14.52 -3.30
N GLY A 114 -4.23 -15.82 -3.50
CA GLY A 114 -4.58 -16.52 -4.74
C GLY A 114 -3.76 -16.14 -5.98
N VAL A 115 -2.75 -15.28 -5.83
CA VAL A 115 -1.86 -14.80 -6.90
C VAL A 115 -0.42 -15.16 -6.60
N ASP A 116 0.28 -15.73 -7.59
CA ASP A 116 1.73 -15.97 -7.54
C ASP A 116 2.48 -14.63 -7.45
N LEU A 117 3.52 -14.56 -6.62
CA LEU A 117 4.44 -13.42 -6.55
C LEU A 117 4.95 -12.98 -7.93
N ARG A 118 5.12 -13.91 -8.87
CA ARG A 118 5.53 -13.61 -10.26
C ARG A 118 4.56 -12.68 -11.01
N ARG A 119 3.34 -12.51 -10.52
CA ARG A 119 2.32 -11.60 -11.08
C ARG A 119 2.15 -10.31 -10.28
N ILE A 120 3.06 -10.05 -9.35
CA ILE A 120 3.11 -8.81 -8.59
C ILE A 120 4.26 -7.96 -9.14
N ASN A 121 3.93 -6.82 -9.74
CA ASN A 121 4.90 -5.81 -10.14
C ASN A 121 5.18 -4.89 -8.94
N ALA A 122 6.28 -5.15 -8.23
CA ALA A 122 6.69 -4.36 -7.08
C ALA A 122 7.85 -3.43 -7.45
N THR A 123 7.70 -2.13 -7.20
CA THR A 123 8.77 -1.13 -7.36
C THR A 123 8.97 -0.41 -6.04
N ASN A 124 10.22 -0.33 -5.59
CA ASN A 124 10.57 0.38 -4.37
C ASN A 124 11.74 1.35 -4.63
N ILE A 125 11.50 2.65 -4.50
CA ILE A 125 12.45 3.71 -4.83
C ILE A 125 12.77 4.52 -3.59
N SER A 126 14.06 4.68 -3.31
CA SER A 126 14.55 5.68 -2.38
C SER A 126 15.51 6.64 -3.09
N ARG A 127 15.44 7.93 -2.77
CA ARG A 127 16.35 8.94 -3.30
C ARG A 127 16.58 10.08 -2.30
N ALA A 128 17.83 10.28 -1.91
CA ALA A 128 18.29 11.39 -1.09
C ALA A 128 19.24 12.29 -1.89
N VAL A 129 19.07 13.61 -1.85
CA VAL A 129 19.96 14.55 -2.54
C VAL A 129 20.31 15.78 -1.69
N ASN A 130 21.60 16.12 -1.68
CA ASN A 130 22.11 17.39 -1.19
C ASN A 130 22.53 18.24 -2.39
N GLN A 131 21.92 19.42 -2.58
CA GLN A 131 22.22 20.30 -3.70
C GLN A 131 22.68 21.67 -3.20
N HIS A 132 23.89 22.08 -3.63
CA HIS A 132 24.51 23.35 -3.23
C HIS A 132 24.47 23.58 -1.71
N CYS A 133 24.69 22.53 -0.93
CA CYS A 133 24.69 22.58 0.52
C CYS A 133 25.80 21.71 1.10
N THR A 134 26.69 22.34 1.87
CA THR A 134 27.72 21.63 2.63
C THR A 134 27.20 21.38 4.04
N GLY A 135 27.33 20.15 4.54
CA GLY A 135 26.87 19.76 5.88
C GLY A 135 25.37 19.46 5.99
N CYS A 136 24.63 19.43 4.88
CA CYS A 136 23.23 19.01 4.88
C CYS A 136 23.06 17.53 5.23
N GLN A 137 22.03 17.23 6.01
CA GLN A 137 21.65 15.87 6.40
C GLN A 137 20.38 15.46 5.65
N THR A 138 20.52 14.62 4.63
CA THR A 138 19.38 14.14 3.83
C THR A 138 19.30 12.63 3.87
N PHE A 139 18.11 12.09 4.10
CA PHE A 139 17.87 10.66 4.15
C PHE A 139 16.53 10.32 3.53
N ALA A 140 16.50 9.28 2.70
CA ALA A 140 15.28 8.67 2.21
C ALA A 140 15.32 7.16 2.50
N GLY A 141 14.27 6.63 3.12
CA GLY A 141 14.15 5.21 3.43
C GLY A 141 12.82 4.67 2.91
N ALA A 142 12.88 3.79 1.91
CA ALA A 142 11.71 3.14 1.35
C ALA A 142 11.72 1.64 1.68
N TYR A 143 10.73 1.19 2.45
CA TYR A 143 10.57 -0.17 2.96
C TYR A 143 9.30 -0.78 2.40
N GLN A 144 9.43 -1.79 1.53
CA GLN A 144 8.28 -2.44 0.91
C GLN A 144 8.23 -3.92 1.29
N PHE A 145 7.06 -4.34 1.81
CA PHE A 145 6.76 -5.71 2.20
C PHE A 145 5.64 -6.25 1.34
N ILE A 146 5.94 -7.25 0.51
CA ILE A 146 4.93 -7.95 -0.29
C ILE A 146 4.69 -9.32 0.33
N VAL A 147 3.43 -9.60 0.69
CA VAL A 147 3.00 -10.86 1.31
C VAL A 147 1.97 -11.52 0.42
N ALA A 148 2.38 -12.55 -0.32
CA ALA A 148 1.46 -13.37 -1.11
C ALA A 148 1.20 -14.69 -0.40
N THR A 149 -0.08 -15.04 -0.28
CA THR A 149 -0.54 -16.23 0.46
C THR A 149 -1.57 -17.04 -0.35
N PRO A 150 -1.73 -18.36 -0.13
CA PRO A 150 -2.73 -19.15 -0.85
C PRO A 150 -4.18 -18.73 -0.56
N ARG A 151 -4.43 -18.22 0.65
CA ARG A 151 -5.75 -17.75 1.13
C ARG A 151 -5.61 -16.35 1.72
N PRO A 152 -6.69 -15.56 1.83
CA PRO A 152 -6.63 -14.23 2.43
C PRO A 152 -5.93 -14.23 3.79
N LEU A 153 -4.86 -13.44 3.91
CA LEU A 153 -4.18 -13.21 5.18
C LEU A 153 -5.03 -12.31 6.06
N THR A 154 -5.43 -12.81 7.23
CA THR A 154 -6.09 -12.00 8.26
C THR A 154 -5.11 -11.72 9.38
N LEU A 155 -4.76 -10.45 9.57
CA LEU A 155 -3.92 -10.03 10.69
C LEU A 155 -4.70 -10.17 12.00
N SER A 156 -4.13 -10.88 12.98
CA SER A 156 -4.74 -11.02 14.31
C SER A 156 -4.78 -9.67 15.03
N ALA A 157 -5.57 -9.57 16.11
CA ALA A 157 -5.57 -8.37 16.96
C ALA A 157 -4.15 -8.04 17.49
N ARG A 158 -3.37 -9.07 17.85
CA ARG A 158 -1.98 -8.94 18.29
C ARG A 158 -1.08 -8.37 17.19
N ASP A 159 -1.20 -8.87 15.96
CA ASP A 159 -0.39 -8.41 14.83
C ASP A 159 -0.73 -6.95 14.47
N ARG A 160 -2.02 -6.61 14.43
CA ARG A 160 -2.48 -5.23 14.18
C ARG A 160 -1.97 -4.27 15.24
N ASN A 161 -2.04 -4.66 16.51
CA ASN A 161 -1.53 -3.84 17.61
C ASN A 161 0.00 -3.64 17.51
N ARG A 162 0.75 -4.69 17.13
CA ARG A 162 2.19 -4.58 16.94
C ARG A 162 2.56 -3.68 15.75
N LEU A 163 1.86 -3.80 14.62
CA LEU A 163 2.08 -2.90 13.47
C LEU A 163 1.70 -1.45 13.80
N ALA A 164 0.63 -1.24 14.57
CA ALA A 164 0.25 0.09 15.04
C ALA A 164 1.31 0.69 15.98
N ASP A 165 1.94 -0.12 16.82
CA ASP A 165 3.07 0.27 17.66
C ASP A 165 4.31 0.64 16.86
N ILE A 166 4.67 -0.19 15.88
CA ILE A 166 5.79 0.11 14.97
C ILE A 166 5.54 1.41 14.21
N ARG A 167 4.32 1.62 13.69
CA ARG A 167 3.94 2.88 13.03
C ARG A 167 4.18 4.11 13.93
N ARG A 168 3.82 4.02 15.22
CA ARG A 168 4.08 5.13 16.17
C ARG A 168 5.58 5.36 16.34
N ARG A 169 6.37 4.29 16.51
CA ARG A 169 7.83 4.38 16.64
C ARG A 169 8.52 4.92 15.39
N VAL A 170 8.00 4.63 14.19
CA VAL A 170 8.44 5.27 12.92
C VAL A 170 8.13 6.76 12.95
N ALA A 171 6.91 7.15 13.32
CA ALA A 171 6.53 8.56 13.44
C ALA A 171 7.30 9.32 14.52
N GLU A 172 7.85 8.63 15.52
CA GLU A 172 8.70 9.22 16.55
C GLU A 172 10.12 9.54 16.07
N LEU A 173 10.60 8.91 14.99
CA LEU A 173 11.93 9.20 14.42
C LEU A 173 12.06 10.68 14.01
N ARG A 174 10.95 11.33 13.65
CA ARG A 174 10.91 12.77 13.33
C ARG A 174 11.25 13.69 14.50
N ARG A 175 10.95 13.23 15.72
CA ARG A 175 11.11 14.01 16.96
C ARG A 175 12.53 13.89 17.50
N CYS A 176 13.29 12.89 17.07
CA CYS A 176 14.64 12.67 17.52
C CYS A 176 15.61 13.55 16.71
N GLY A 177 16.43 14.34 17.41
CA GLY A 177 17.52 15.12 16.84
C GLY A 177 18.72 14.26 16.38
N ASP A 178 18.52 12.94 16.29
CA ASP A 178 19.57 11.95 16.06
C ASP A 178 20.26 12.18 14.71
N PRO A 179 21.57 11.88 14.60
CA PRO A 179 22.26 11.83 13.32
C PRO A 179 21.54 10.89 12.34
N VAL A 180 21.61 11.21 11.04
CA VAL A 180 21.00 10.38 9.98
C VAL A 180 21.36 8.88 10.07
N PRO A 181 22.62 8.48 10.32
CA PRO A 181 22.96 7.06 10.46
C PRO A 181 22.19 6.35 11.57
N GLU A 182 21.87 7.05 12.66
CA GLU A 182 21.09 6.48 13.76
C GLU A 182 19.61 6.36 13.40
N ILE A 183 19.07 7.32 12.65
CA ILE A 183 17.69 7.22 12.11
C ILE A 183 17.58 6.03 11.16
N GLU A 184 18.55 5.88 10.26
CA GLU A 184 18.61 4.75 9.33
C GLU A 184 18.61 3.42 10.09
N ARG A 185 19.55 3.27 11.04
CA ARG A 185 19.66 2.07 11.89
C ARG A 185 18.35 1.76 12.63
N ARG A 186 17.68 2.78 13.18
CA ARG A 186 16.41 2.61 13.89
C ARG A 186 15.26 2.26 12.94
N ALA A 187 15.21 2.88 11.76
CA ALA A 187 14.21 2.57 10.73
C ALA A 187 14.38 1.12 10.22
N ASP A 188 15.61 0.67 10.01
CA ASP A 188 15.92 -0.72 9.65
C ASP A 188 15.48 -1.71 10.74
N ALA A 189 15.75 -1.40 12.00
CA ALA A 189 15.29 -2.23 13.11
C ALA A 189 13.75 -2.34 13.13
N LEU A 190 13.04 -1.23 12.93
CA LEU A 190 11.58 -1.22 12.84
C LEU A 190 11.08 -2.01 11.63
N ALA A 191 11.76 -1.94 10.49
CA ALA A 191 11.45 -2.73 9.30
C ALA A 191 11.62 -4.24 9.56
N ALA A 192 12.67 -4.64 10.27
CA ALA A 192 12.86 -6.02 10.69
C ALA A 192 11.73 -6.51 11.62
N GLU A 193 11.25 -5.65 12.52
CA GLU A 193 10.10 -5.96 13.37
C GLU A 193 8.80 -6.13 12.55
N VAL A 194 8.56 -5.30 11.53
CA VAL A 194 7.44 -5.48 10.59
C VAL A 194 7.55 -6.84 9.92
N ARG A 195 8.72 -7.17 9.37
CA ARG A 195 8.96 -8.45 8.70
C ARG A 195 8.62 -9.62 9.62
N ALA A 196 9.10 -9.61 10.86
CA ALA A 196 8.82 -10.66 11.83
C ALA A 196 7.33 -10.83 12.16
N VAL A 197 6.56 -9.73 12.18
CA VAL A 197 5.09 -9.78 12.32
C VAL A 197 4.45 -10.45 11.11
N LEU A 198 4.87 -10.05 9.90
CA LEU A 198 4.30 -10.55 8.65
C LEU A 198 4.66 -12.02 8.40
N ASP A 199 5.91 -12.43 8.68
CA ASP A 199 6.37 -13.83 8.57
C ASP A 199 5.53 -14.75 9.45
N ARG A 200 5.31 -14.36 10.72
CA ARG A 200 4.45 -15.12 11.64
C ARG A 200 3.02 -15.18 11.13
N ALA A 201 2.45 -14.05 10.71
CA ALA A 201 1.07 -13.99 10.26
C ALA A 201 0.86 -14.84 8.99
N ALA A 202 1.81 -14.81 8.06
CA ALA A 202 1.77 -15.59 6.83
C ALA A 202 1.95 -17.09 7.07
N ALA A 203 2.80 -17.49 8.03
CA ALA A 203 2.98 -18.89 8.43
C ALA A 203 1.72 -19.51 9.06
N ALA A 204 0.84 -18.68 9.66
CA ALA A 204 -0.44 -19.13 10.19
C ALA A 204 -1.52 -19.34 9.11
N VAL A 205 -1.27 -18.93 7.85
CA VAL A 205 -2.23 -19.13 6.77
C VAL A 205 -2.20 -20.60 6.33
N PRO A 206 -3.33 -21.33 6.37
CA PRO A 206 -3.31 -22.75 6.02
C PRO A 206 -3.01 -22.97 4.53
N ALA A 207 -2.27 -24.04 4.22
CA ALA A 207 -1.92 -24.42 2.84
C ALA A 207 -3.17 -24.52 1.94
N GLY A 208 -3.07 -24.09 0.69
CA GLY A 208 -4.17 -24.18 -0.28
C GLY A 208 -4.49 -25.64 -0.64
N ALA A 209 -5.77 -26.01 -0.68
CA ALA A 209 -6.17 -27.31 -1.21
C ALA A 209 -5.90 -27.35 -2.72
N GLY A 210 -5.07 -28.29 -3.18
CA GLY A 210 -4.73 -28.46 -4.60
C GLY A 210 -3.33 -27.98 -5.02
N ALA A 211 -2.41 -27.77 -4.09
CA ALA A 211 -0.99 -27.63 -4.44
C ALA A 211 -0.47 -28.96 -5.02
N SER A 212 -0.44 -29.05 -6.35
CA SER A 212 0.36 -30.07 -7.04
C SER A 212 1.79 -30.02 -6.48
N PRO A 213 2.49 -31.15 -6.24
CA PRO A 213 3.82 -31.17 -5.60
C PRO A 213 4.89 -30.31 -6.31
N LEU A 214 4.61 -29.84 -7.53
CA LEU A 214 5.45 -28.94 -8.32
C LEU A 214 5.09 -27.44 -8.18
N ARG A 215 4.12 -27.09 -7.31
CA ARG A 215 3.71 -25.71 -6.97
C ARG A 215 3.62 -25.55 -5.46
N GLU A 216 4.74 -25.68 -4.75
CA GLU A 216 4.84 -25.23 -3.37
C GLU A 216 4.69 -23.69 -3.32
N PHE A 217 3.46 -23.22 -3.17
CA PHE A 217 3.18 -21.82 -2.86
C PHE A 217 3.51 -21.58 -1.39
N ARG A 218 4.80 -21.35 -1.08
CA ARG A 218 5.22 -20.99 0.28
C ARG A 218 4.93 -19.51 0.53
N PRO A 219 4.33 -19.15 1.68
CA PRO A 219 4.20 -17.75 2.07
C PRO A 219 5.58 -17.11 2.04
N THR A 220 5.73 -16.09 1.22
CA THR A 220 7.02 -15.42 1.01
C THR A 220 6.82 -13.95 1.33
N VAL A 221 7.63 -13.45 2.27
CA VAL A 221 7.76 -12.03 2.54
C VAL A 221 9.04 -11.56 1.87
N THR A 222 8.88 -10.82 0.78
CA THR A 222 10.01 -10.15 0.14
C THR A 222 10.08 -8.73 0.71
N MET A 223 11.23 -8.41 1.33
CA MET A 223 11.56 -7.04 1.71
C MET A 223 12.52 -6.47 0.65
N HIS A 224 12.07 -5.45 -0.07
CA HIS A 224 12.97 -4.64 -0.88
C HIS A 224 13.42 -3.46 -0.01
N ARG A 225 14.74 -3.28 0.18
CA ARG A 225 15.32 -2.10 0.82
C ARG A 225 16.10 -1.32 -0.22
N HIS A 226 15.80 -0.04 -0.35
CA HIS A 226 16.61 0.91 -1.12
C HIS A 226 17.02 2.05 -0.19
N VAL A 227 18.32 2.29 -0.10
CA VAL A 227 18.88 3.44 0.62
C VAL A 227 19.83 4.16 -0.34
N SER A 228 19.82 5.49 -0.28
CA SER A 228 20.56 6.39 -1.19
C SER A 228 21.18 7.51 -0.39
#